data_AF-A0A7Y2QCD0-F1
#
_entry.id   AF-A0A7Y2QCD0-F1
#
_cell.length_a   1.000
_cell.length_b   1.000
_cell.length_c   1.000
_cell.angle_alpha   90.00
_cell.angle_beta   90.00
_cell.angle_gamma   90.00
#
_symmetry.space_group_name_H-M   'P 1'
#
loop_
_entity.id
_entity.type
_entity.pdbx_description
1 polymer ?
#
loop_
_entity_poly.entity_id
_entity_poly.type
_entity_poly.pdbx_seq_one_letter_code
_entity_poly.pdbx_strand_id
1 'polypeptide(L)'
;TAVQSLDVNANLNNVPASIANSFVPGLAAEGTISGTAKASGTLAAPAVDFDLDWKDAATSQTKGAGLKALGLSTTGKFADNRLDFDANLSGPAETGLKANGNVVIAGTAVQNLDVNANLNNVPASIANSFVPGLAAEGTISGTAKASGTPTAPAVDFDLDWKDAAT
;
A
#
# COMPACT_ATOMS: atom_id res chain seq x y z
N THR A 1 -27.41 -21.74 -4.01
CA THR A 1 -26.25 -22.58 -4.37
C THR A 1 -25.03 -21.99 -3.72
N ALA A 2 -24.48 -22.61 -2.66
CA ALA A 2 -23.26 -22.11 -2.03
C ALA A 2 -22.08 -22.42 -2.95
N VAL A 3 -21.25 -21.42 -3.23
CA VAL A 3 -20.01 -21.60 -4.00
C VAL A 3 -19.04 -22.38 -3.10
N GLN A 4 -18.85 -23.67 -3.40
CA GLN A 4 -18.07 -24.59 -2.55
C GLN A 4 -16.56 -24.46 -2.76
N SER A 5 -16.13 -23.88 -3.88
CA SER A 5 -14.73 -23.63 -4.20
C SER A 5 -14.62 -22.40 -5.09
N LEU A 6 -13.64 -21.55 -4.78
CA LEU A 6 -13.21 -20.42 -5.58
C LEU A 6 -12.04 -20.90 -6.44
N ASP A 7 -12.07 -20.61 -7.74
CA ASP A 7 -10.91 -20.67 -8.63
C ASP A 7 -11.10 -19.56 -9.66
N VAL A 8 -10.51 -18.41 -9.37
CA VAL A 8 -10.62 -17.19 -10.17
C VAL A 8 -9.23 -16.76 -10.54
N ASN A 9 -8.98 -16.63 -11.83
CA ASN A 9 -7.73 -16.12 -12.37
C ASN A 9 -8.06 -14.82 -13.10
N ALA A 10 -7.59 -13.70 -12.55
CA ALA A 10 -7.73 -12.38 -13.14
C ALA A 10 -6.39 -11.97 -13.75
N ASN A 11 -6.43 -11.60 -15.04
CA ASN A 11 -5.32 -10.95 -15.72
C ASN A 11 -5.74 -9.52 -16.00
N LEU A 12 -5.03 -8.57 -15.40
CA LEU A 12 -5.25 -7.16 -15.55
C LEU A 12 -4.28 -6.65 -16.61
N ASN A 13 -4.82 -6.07 -17.69
CA ASN A 13 -4.04 -5.44 -18.72
C ASN A 13 -4.45 -3.96 -18.84
N ASN A 14 -3.61 -3.07 -18.33
CA ASN A 14 -3.82 -1.62 -18.34
C ASN A 14 -5.19 -1.18 -17.81
N VAL A 15 -5.66 -1.81 -16.72
CA VAL A 15 -6.94 -1.49 -16.10
C VAL A 15 -6.84 -0.11 -15.43
N PRO A 16 -7.74 0.85 -15.72
CA PRO A 16 -7.68 2.16 -15.09
C PRO A 16 -7.85 2.06 -13.57
N ALA A 17 -6.94 2.69 -12.81
CA ALA A 17 -7.04 2.75 -11.35
C ALA A 17 -8.26 3.55 -10.86
N SER A 18 -8.84 4.36 -11.75
CA SER A 18 -10.03 5.16 -11.45
C SER A 18 -11.26 4.35 -11.05
N ILE A 19 -11.28 3.04 -11.33
CA ILE A 19 -12.30 2.11 -10.83
C ILE A 19 -12.35 2.13 -9.29
N ALA A 20 -11.22 2.30 -8.60
CA ALA A 20 -11.15 2.37 -7.14
C ALA A 20 -11.88 3.60 -6.56
N ASN A 21 -12.07 4.66 -7.35
CA ASN A 21 -12.68 5.91 -6.88
C ASN A 21 -14.18 5.78 -6.57
N SER A 22 -14.86 4.75 -7.08
CA SER A 22 -16.25 4.47 -6.72
C SER A 22 -16.39 3.87 -5.32
N PHE A 23 -15.32 3.29 -4.78
CA PHE A 23 -15.28 2.65 -3.46
C PHE A 23 -14.65 3.53 -2.39
N VAL A 24 -13.70 4.39 -2.78
CA VAL A 24 -12.98 5.27 -1.87
C VAL A 24 -13.20 6.73 -2.28
N PRO A 25 -14.13 7.43 -1.62
CA PRO A 25 -14.33 8.86 -1.84
C PRO A 25 -13.04 9.65 -1.59
N GLY A 26 -12.71 10.56 -2.51
CA GLY A 26 -11.52 11.42 -2.39
C GLY A 26 -10.18 10.77 -2.75
N LEU A 27 -10.15 9.49 -3.13
CA LEU A 27 -8.92 8.81 -3.54
C LEU A 27 -8.32 9.45 -4.81
N ALA A 28 -9.16 9.75 -5.80
CA ALA A 28 -8.75 10.28 -7.11
C ALA A 28 -7.56 9.51 -7.71
N ALA A 29 -7.63 8.18 -7.66
CA ALA A 29 -6.66 7.26 -8.24
C ALA A 29 -6.56 7.47 -9.76
N GLU A 30 -5.33 7.63 -10.22
CA GLU A 30 -4.92 7.79 -11.62
C GLU A 30 -3.91 6.70 -12.02
N GLY A 31 -3.68 6.55 -13.32
CA GLY A 31 -2.78 5.53 -13.86
C GLY A 31 -3.48 4.20 -14.16
N THR A 32 -2.67 3.19 -14.46
CA THR A 32 -3.15 1.88 -14.91
C THR A 32 -2.50 0.76 -14.12
N ILE A 33 -3.31 -0.24 -13.80
CA ILE A 33 -2.91 -1.44 -13.07
C ILE A 33 -2.86 -2.60 -14.07
N SER A 34 -1.73 -3.30 -14.09
CA SER A 34 -1.53 -4.54 -14.84
C SER A 34 -1.03 -5.63 -13.90
N GLY A 35 -1.15 -6.89 -14.31
CA GLY A 35 -0.63 -8.02 -13.55
C GLY A 35 -1.65 -9.13 -13.39
N THR A 36 -1.46 -9.97 -12.37
CA THR A 36 -2.29 -11.14 -12.14
C THR A 36 -2.76 -11.23 -10.70
N ALA A 37 -3.97 -11.74 -10.53
CA ALA A 37 -4.49 -12.14 -9.23
C ALA A 37 -5.18 -13.48 -9.37
N LYS A 38 -4.82 -14.43 -8.53
CA LYS A 38 -5.42 -15.76 -8.47
C LYS A 38 -6.07 -15.94 -7.11
N ALA A 39 -7.35 -16.23 -7.08
CA ALA A 39 -8.07 -16.58 -5.86
C ALA A 39 -8.53 -18.04 -5.95
N SER A 40 -8.30 -18.79 -4.89
CA SER A 40 -8.57 -20.22 -4.79
C SER A 40 -9.14 -20.59 -3.41
N GLY A 41 -9.47 -21.87 -3.19
CA GLY A 41 -9.91 -22.37 -1.88
C GLY A 41 -11.40 -22.23 -1.67
N THR A 42 -11.86 -21.98 -0.44
CA THR A 42 -13.31 -21.83 -0.14
C THR A 42 -13.60 -20.40 0.31
N LEU A 43 -14.87 -19.99 0.33
CA LEU A 43 -15.23 -18.68 0.90
C LEU A 43 -14.90 -18.57 2.41
N ALA A 44 -14.82 -19.69 3.11
CA ALA A 44 -14.43 -19.73 4.52
C ALA A 44 -12.91 -19.72 4.72
N ALA A 45 -12.15 -20.15 3.72
CA ALA A 45 -10.69 -20.20 3.72
C ALA A 45 -10.17 -19.91 2.29
N PRO A 46 -10.21 -18.64 1.84
CA PRO A 46 -9.72 -18.28 0.53
C PRO A 46 -8.20 -18.20 0.55
N ALA A 47 -7.59 -18.58 -0.56
CA ALA A 47 -6.17 -18.37 -0.80
C ALA A 47 -6.00 -17.47 -2.02
N VAL A 48 -5.28 -16.36 -1.89
CA VAL A 48 -5.09 -15.38 -2.96
C VAL A 48 -3.62 -15.14 -3.20
N ASP A 49 -3.16 -15.25 -4.43
CA ASP A 49 -1.84 -14.83 -4.86
C ASP A 49 -2.01 -13.65 -5.83
N PHE A 50 -1.24 -12.58 -5.66
CA PHE A 50 -1.27 -11.45 -6.58
C PHE A 50 0.12 -10.92 -6.87
N ASP A 51 0.27 -10.40 -8.09
CA ASP A 51 1.44 -9.69 -8.59
C ASP A 51 0.92 -8.58 -9.50
N LEU A 52 1.06 -7.34 -9.05
CA LEU A 52 0.44 -6.17 -9.66
C LEU A 52 1.46 -5.05 -9.85
N ASP A 53 1.43 -4.47 -11.03
CA ASP A 53 2.16 -3.26 -11.40
C ASP A 53 1.17 -2.14 -11.65
N TRP A 54 1.31 -1.04 -10.92
CA TRP A 54 0.58 0.20 -11.14
C TRP A 54 1.53 1.24 -11.72
N LYS A 55 1.28 1.62 -12.97
CA LYS A 55 1.99 2.67 -13.70
C LYS A 55 1.25 4.00 -13.62
N ASP A 56 2.02 5.07 -13.61
CA ASP A 56 1.53 6.44 -13.50
C ASP A 56 0.60 6.65 -12.29
N ALA A 57 0.89 5.95 -11.19
CA ALA A 57 0.09 5.98 -9.98
C ALA A 57 0.11 7.37 -9.34
N ALA A 58 -1.08 7.87 -9.04
CA ALA A 58 -1.27 9.08 -8.26
C ALA A 58 -2.61 9.04 -7.54
N THR A 59 -2.68 9.66 -6.37
CA THR A 59 -3.90 9.90 -5.61
C THR A 59 -3.99 11.38 -5.24
N SER A 60 -5.12 11.82 -4.68
CA SER A 60 -5.24 13.19 -4.14
C SER A 60 -4.09 13.54 -3.18
N GLN A 61 -3.70 12.59 -2.33
CA GLN A 61 -2.67 12.76 -1.31
C GLN A 61 -1.27 12.88 -1.93
N THR A 62 -0.91 11.99 -2.86
CA THR A 62 0.41 12.07 -3.51
C THR A 62 0.52 13.31 -4.37
N LYS A 63 -0.56 13.69 -5.07
CA LYS A 63 -0.62 14.94 -5.84
C LYS A 63 -0.47 16.17 -4.96
N GLY A 64 -1.05 16.17 -3.76
CA GLY A 64 -0.88 17.22 -2.77
C GLY A 64 0.58 17.42 -2.35
N ALA A 65 1.36 16.34 -2.36
CA ALA A 65 2.80 16.36 -2.08
C ALA A 65 3.68 16.59 -3.33
N GLY A 66 3.08 16.86 -4.50
CA GLY A 66 3.81 16.99 -5.77
C GLY A 66 4.30 15.68 -6.39
N LEU A 67 3.96 14.53 -5.78
CA LEU A 67 4.30 13.20 -6.28
C LEU A 67 3.29 12.76 -7.34
N LYS A 68 3.75 12.72 -8.59
CA LYS A 68 3.00 12.27 -9.75
C LYS A 68 3.78 11.17 -10.47
N ALA A 69 3.06 10.40 -11.27
CA ALA A 69 3.62 9.34 -12.11
C ALA A 69 4.46 8.32 -11.30
N LEU A 70 3.92 7.88 -10.17
CA LEU A 70 4.60 6.88 -9.33
C LEU A 70 4.49 5.50 -9.99
N GLY A 71 5.52 4.68 -9.82
CA GLY A 71 5.48 3.25 -10.14
C GLY A 71 5.29 2.46 -8.85
N LEU A 72 4.27 1.61 -8.77
CA LEU A 72 4.10 0.69 -7.65
C LEU A 72 4.08 -0.74 -8.17
N SER A 73 5.04 -1.56 -7.74
CA SER A 73 5.02 -3.01 -7.92
C SER A 73 4.68 -3.66 -6.59
N THR A 74 3.70 -4.55 -6.55
CA THR A 74 3.31 -5.26 -5.33
C THR A 74 3.03 -6.72 -5.59
N THR A 75 3.54 -7.56 -4.71
CA THR A 75 3.26 -8.99 -4.68
C THR A 75 2.70 -9.36 -3.33
N GLY A 76 1.88 -10.40 -3.29
CA GLY A 76 1.42 -10.91 -2.02
C GLY A 76 0.68 -12.21 -2.12
N LYS A 77 0.57 -12.84 -0.96
CA LYS A 77 -0.07 -14.12 -0.76
C LYS A 77 -0.92 -14.07 0.49
N PHE A 78 -2.21 -14.28 0.33
CA PHE A 78 -3.12 -14.53 1.42
C PHE A 78 -3.42 -16.02 1.48
N ALA A 79 -3.14 -16.68 2.59
CA ALA A 79 -3.55 -18.06 2.86
C ALA A 79 -3.57 -18.27 4.37
N ASP A 80 -4.37 -19.23 4.85
CA ASP A 80 -4.39 -19.61 6.28
C ASP A 80 -4.54 -18.42 7.21
N ASN A 81 -5.43 -17.49 6.86
CA ASN A 81 -5.72 -16.28 7.64
C ASN A 81 -4.52 -15.32 7.78
N ARG A 82 -3.56 -15.40 6.86
CA ARG A 82 -2.35 -14.57 6.85
C ARG A 82 -2.09 -14.00 5.47
N LEU A 83 -1.89 -12.69 5.38
CA LEU A 83 -1.39 -11.99 4.21
C LEU A 83 0.09 -11.75 4.38
N ASP A 84 0.93 -12.27 3.50
CA ASP A 84 2.31 -11.86 3.32
C ASP A 84 2.39 -10.98 2.07
N PHE A 85 3.10 -9.85 2.13
CA PHE A 85 3.19 -8.93 1.00
C PHE A 85 4.57 -8.27 0.89
N ASP A 86 4.92 -7.88 -0.33
CA ASP A 86 6.06 -7.02 -0.65
C ASP A 86 5.60 -5.97 -1.67
N ALA A 87 5.80 -4.71 -1.33
CA ALA A 87 5.41 -3.56 -2.13
C ALA A 87 6.62 -2.64 -2.30
N ASN A 88 6.83 -2.20 -3.54
CA ASN A 88 7.89 -1.27 -3.90
C ASN A 88 7.29 -0.14 -4.73
N LEU A 89 7.20 1.03 -4.11
CA LEU A 89 6.82 2.29 -4.72
C LEU A 89 8.09 3.05 -5.11
N SER A 90 8.14 3.54 -6.34
CA SER A 90 9.19 4.40 -6.86
C SER A 90 8.58 5.65 -7.49
N GLY A 91 9.33 6.73 -7.45
CA GLY A 91 8.92 8.03 -7.97
C GLY A 91 10.10 8.84 -8.48
N PRO A 92 9.84 10.08 -8.93
CA PRO A 92 10.87 10.98 -9.40
C PRO A 92 11.85 11.36 -8.26
N ALA A 93 13.03 11.87 -8.64
CA ALA A 93 14.06 12.35 -7.71
C ALA A 93 14.48 11.29 -6.67
N GLU A 94 14.66 10.04 -7.11
CA GLU A 94 15.03 8.90 -6.25
C GLU A 94 14.02 8.62 -5.11
N THR A 95 12.81 9.19 -5.17
CA THR A 95 11.78 8.94 -4.16
C THR A 95 11.38 7.47 -4.21
N GLY A 96 11.35 6.81 -3.06
CA GLY A 96 10.95 5.42 -2.98
C GLY A 96 10.40 5.04 -1.60
N LEU A 97 9.51 4.07 -1.61
CA LEU A 97 9.02 3.40 -0.41
C LEU A 97 8.98 1.90 -0.70
N LYS A 98 9.75 1.13 0.06
CA LYS A 98 9.64 -0.33 0.09
C LYS A 98 8.94 -0.73 1.37
N ALA A 99 7.90 -1.54 1.27
CA ALA A 99 7.18 -2.06 2.42
C ALA A 99 6.97 -3.56 2.25
N ASN A 100 7.32 -4.35 3.25
CA ASN A 100 7.03 -5.77 3.29
C ASN A 100 6.61 -6.18 4.68
N GLY A 101 5.90 -7.31 4.76
CA GLY A 101 5.42 -7.77 6.05
C GLY A 101 4.36 -8.83 5.96
N ASN A 102 3.77 -9.10 7.11
CA ASN A 102 2.65 -10.00 7.23
C ASN A 102 1.54 -9.45 8.12
N VAL A 103 0.30 -9.84 7.79
CA VAL A 103 -0.92 -9.44 8.48
C VAL A 103 -1.72 -10.70 8.80
N VAL A 104 -1.98 -10.96 10.07
CA VAL A 104 -2.85 -12.07 10.51
C VAL A 104 -4.27 -11.53 10.68
N ILE A 105 -5.24 -12.19 10.05
CA ILE A 105 -6.64 -11.75 9.95
C ILE A 105 -7.56 -12.84 10.50
N ALA A 106 -8.36 -12.53 11.53
CA ALA A 106 -9.43 -13.41 12.00
C ALA A 106 -10.79 -12.86 11.59
N GLY A 107 -11.50 -13.58 10.72
CA GLY A 107 -12.74 -13.08 10.12
C GLY A 107 -12.47 -11.82 9.30
N THR A 108 -12.99 -10.68 9.75
CA THR A 108 -12.77 -9.36 9.13
C THR A 108 -11.81 -8.48 9.93
N ALA A 109 -11.31 -8.95 11.08
CA ALA A 109 -10.45 -8.18 11.97
C ALA A 109 -8.97 -8.53 11.77
N VAL A 110 -8.12 -7.52 11.70
CA VAL A 110 -6.66 -7.71 11.75
C VAL A 110 -6.27 -7.98 13.20
N GLN A 111 -5.69 -9.14 13.45
CA GLN A 111 -5.25 -9.59 14.77
C GLN A 111 -3.84 -9.15 15.07
N ASN A 112 -2.95 -9.27 14.09
CA ASN A 112 -1.55 -8.93 14.25
C ASN A 112 -0.97 -8.41 12.93
N LEU A 113 -0.03 -7.48 13.04
CA LEU A 113 0.75 -6.94 11.95
C LEU A 113 2.24 -7.09 12.30
N ASP A 114 3.09 -7.34 11.31
CA ASP A 114 4.52 -7.04 11.35
C ASP A 114 4.90 -6.51 9.97
N VAL A 115 5.14 -5.20 9.88
CA VAL A 115 5.44 -4.49 8.64
C VAL A 115 6.72 -3.70 8.81
N ASN A 116 7.60 -3.84 7.84
CA ASN A 116 8.84 -3.10 7.71
C ASN A 116 8.72 -2.21 6.49
N ALA A 117 9.05 -0.94 6.67
CA ALA A 117 9.06 0.06 5.63
C ALA A 117 10.44 0.71 5.56
N ASN A 118 10.94 0.92 4.34
CA ASN A 118 12.14 1.67 4.05
C ASN A 118 11.75 2.83 3.12
N LEU A 119 11.95 4.04 3.61
CA LEU A 119 11.64 5.29 2.95
C LEU A 119 12.94 5.86 2.38
N ASN A 120 12.89 6.31 1.14
CA ASN A 120 13.97 7.05 0.51
C ASN A 120 13.42 8.34 -0.09
N ASN A 121 13.92 9.48 0.38
CA ASN A 121 13.64 10.81 -0.13
C ASN A 121 12.14 11.12 -0.27
N VAL A 122 11.32 10.68 0.70
CA VAL A 122 9.87 10.87 0.66
C VAL A 122 9.53 12.29 1.13
N PRO A 123 8.81 13.11 0.35
CA PRO A 123 8.42 14.46 0.76
C PRO A 123 7.58 14.45 2.04
N ALA A 124 7.98 15.24 3.04
CA ALA A 124 7.21 15.38 4.29
C ALA A 124 5.83 16.01 4.05
N SER A 125 5.67 16.74 2.94
CA SER A 125 4.42 17.39 2.53
C SER A 125 3.25 16.42 2.31
N ILE A 126 3.50 15.10 2.18
CA ILE A 126 2.44 14.08 2.21
C ILE A 126 1.62 14.17 3.49
N ALA A 127 2.26 14.44 4.63
CA ALA A 127 1.60 14.53 5.93
C ALA A 127 0.56 15.68 5.98
N ASN A 128 0.76 16.73 5.19
CA ASN A 128 -0.14 17.89 5.14
C ASN A 128 -1.52 17.53 4.56
N SER A 129 -1.64 16.41 3.84
CA SER A 129 -2.93 15.90 3.35
C SER A 129 -3.78 15.27 4.48
N PHE A 130 -3.14 14.92 5.60
CA PHE A 130 -3.80 14.28 6.74
C PHE A 130 -3.95 15.24 7.92
N VAL A 131 -3.02 16.18 8.08
CA VAL A 131 -3.01 17.17 9.17
C VAL A 131 -3.06 18.58 8.56
N PRO A 132 -4.23 19.24 8.56
CA PRO A 132 -4.33 20.64 8.14
C PRO A 132 -3.44 21.55 8.99
N GLY A 133 -2.72 22.47 8.35
CA GLY A 133 -1.85 23.44 9.02
C GLY A 133 -0.51 22.90 9.50
N LEU A 134 -0.14 21.66 9.17
CA LEU A 134 1.16 21.08 9.50
C LEU A 134 2.32 21.74 8.73
N ALA A 135 2.06 22.18 7.50
CA ALA A 135 3.02 22.85 6.60
C ALA A 135 4.41 22.17 6.55
N ALA A 136 4.46 20.84 6.66
CA ALA A 136 5.68 20.07 6.66
C ALA A 136 6.42 20.20 5.31
N GLU A 137 7.71 20.53 5.40
CA GLU A 137 8.64 20.64 4.27
C GLU A 137 9.83 19.68 4.43
N GLY A 138 10.62 19.54 3.38
CA GLY A 138 11.78 18.66 3.34
C GLY A 138 11.46 17.22 2.95
N THR A 139 12.45 16.34 3.12
CA THR A 139 12.33 14.92 2.76
C THR A 139 12.76 14.01 3.90
N ILE A 140 12.08 12.86 3.97
CA ILE A 140 12.24 11.86 5.01
C ILE A 140 12.78 10.58 4.35
N SER A 141 13.89 10.08 4.89
CA SER A 141 14.46 8.78 4.58
C SER A 141 14.62 7.97 5.85
N GLY A 142 14.71 6.65 5.75
CA GLY A 142 15.00 5.78 6.89
C GLY A 142 14.09 4.56 6.93
N THR A 143 13.93 3.99 8.11
CA THR A 143 13.13 2.79 8.31
C THR A 143 12.04 3.00 9.34
N ALA A 144 10.92 2.31 9.15
CA ALA A 144 9.85 2.23 10.12
C ALA A 144 9.41 0.77 10.24
N LYS A 145 9.20 0.31 11.46
CA LYS A 145 8.64 -0.99 11.77
C LYS A 145 7.36 -0.81 12.58
N ALA A 146 6.28 -1.41 12.13
CA ALA A 146 5.03 -1.49 12.88
C ALA A 146 4.72 -2.95 13.20
N SER A 147 4.41 -3.25 14.46
CA SER A 147 4.05 -4.60 14.89
C SER A 147 2.93 -4.63 15.93
N GLY A 148 2.30 -5.79 16.14
CA GLY A 148 1.26 -5.97 17.15
C GLY A 148 -0.16 -5.76 16.60
N THR A 149 -1.09 -5.39 17.47
CA THR A 149 -2.51 -5.28 17.11
C THR A 149 -2.86 -3.89 16.56
N PRO A 150 -3.86 -3.73 15.67
CA PRO A 150 -4.27 -2.41 15.17
C PRO A 150 -4.74 -1.43 16.25
N THR A 151 -5.22 -1.94 17.39
CA THR A 151 -5.68 -1.11 18.53
C THR A 151 -4.56 -0.76 19.50
N ALA A 152 -3.41 -1.43 19.42
CA ALA A 152 -2.21 -1.16 20.21
C ALA A 152 -0.95 -1.54 19.42
N PRO A 153 -0.60 -0.78 18.36
CA PRO A 153 0.59 -1.06 17.58
C PRO A 153 1.85 -0.62 18.33
N ALA A 154 2.89 -1.45 18.28
CA ALA A 154 4.25 -1.07 18.61
C ALA A 154 4.93 -0.56 17.35
N VAL A 155 5.33 0.70 17.35
CA VAL A 155 5.98 1.34 16.19
C VAL A 155 7.38 1.77 16.59
N ASP A 156 8.36 1.34 15.80
CA ASP A 156 9.76 1.74 15.86
C ASP A 156 10.10 2.49 14.56
N PHE A 157 10.90 3.55 14.65
CA PHE A 157 11.29 4.36 13.51
C PHE A 157 12.68 4.93 13.70
N ASP A 158 13.48 4.81 12.65
CA ASP A 158 14.80 5.43 12.51
C ASP A 158 14.78 6.26 11.24
N LEU A 159 14.53 7.56 11.39
CA LEU A 159 14.25 8.48 10.29
C LEU A 159 15.26 9.64 10.28
N ASP A 160 15.76 9.92 9.09
CA ASP A 160 16.54 11.11 8.76
C ASP A 160 15.64 12.09 8.01
N TRP A 161 15.42 13.26 8.60
CA TRP A 161 14.63 14.33 7.98
C TRP A 161 15.56 15.46 7.54
N LYS A 162 15.71 15.61 6.23
CA LYS A 162 16.48 16.68 5.60
C LYS A 162 15.58 17.87 5.27
N ASP A 163 16.13 19.07 5.45
CA ASP A 163 15.48 20.35 5.13
C ASP A 163 14.11 20.52 5.80
N ALA A 164 14.00 20.07 7.06
CA ALA A 164 12.76 20.12 7.83
C ALA A 164 12.33 21.56 8.14
N ALA A 165 11.08 21.90 7.81
CA ALA A 165 10.40 23.12 8.23
C ALA A 165 8.90 22.86 8.46
N THR A 166 8.26 23.73 9.25
CA THR A 166 6.83 23.73 9.62
C THR A 166 6.31 25.16 9.68
#